data_AF-A0A3N5Q2Y2-F1
#
_entry.id   AF-A0A3N5Q2Y2-F1
#
_cell.length_a   1.000
_cell.length_b   1.000
_cell.length_c   1.000
_cell.angle_alpha   90.00
_cell.angle_beta   90.00
_cell.angle_gamma   90.00
#
_symmetry.space_group_name_H-M   'P 1'
#
loop_
_entity.id
_entity.type
_entity.pdbx_description
1 polymer ?
#
loop_
_entity_poly.entity_id
_entity_poly.type
_entity_poly.pdbx_seq_one_letter_code
_entity_poly.pdbx_strand_id
1 'polypeptide(L)'
;RMLGKVIGGDLEFGKAFGGPVKIAQFAARYADTGILSFLYFLAMLSLSLAIINILPFPVLDGGHLIIILIEGIMKREIPVKIKVAIQNTGFVILLLLMAFIIYNDILTL
;
A
#
# COMPACT_ATOMS: atom_id res chain seq x y z
N ARG A 1 -12.69 8.68 17.21
CA ARG A 1 -12.19 7.47 17.92
C ARG A 1 -11.62 6.40 16.97
N MET A 2 -11.15 6.76 15.77
CA MET A 2 -10.44 5.85 14.87
C MET A 2 -8.91 6.01 14.94
N LEU A 3 -8.42 7.24 15.15
CA LEU A 3 -6.97 7.55 15.20
C LEU A 3 -6.24 6.89 16.39
N GLY A 4 -6.89 6.76 17.55
CA GLY A 4 -6.29 6.08 18.72
C GLY A 4 -6.13 4.56 18.54
N LYS A 5 -6.91 3.94 17.64
CA LYS A 5 -6.77 2.51 17.30
C LYS A 5 -5.69 2.23 16.25
N VAL A 6 -5.31 3.25 15.47
CA VAL A 6 -4.15 3.19 14.56
C VAL A 6 -2.84 3.11 15.35
N ILE A 7 -2.77 3.85 16.47
CA ILE A 7 -1.56 3.94 17.30
C ILE A 7 -1.46 2.78 18.30
N GLY A 8 -2.60 2.15 18.67
CA GLY A 8 -2.66 1.04 19.62
C GLY A 8 -2.38 -0.36 19.07
N GLY A 9 -2.07 -0.50 17.77
CA GLY A 9 -1.81 -1.82 17.16
C GLY A 9 -3.05 -2.64 16.79
N ASP A 10 -4.26 -2.09 16.96
CA ASP A 10 -5.55 -2.75 16.67
C ASP A 10 -6.14 -2.38 15.30
N LEU A 11 -5.35 -1.70 14.45
CA LEU A 11 -5.55 -1.79 13.02
C LEU A 11 -4.60 -2.85 12.51
N GLU A 12 -5.12 -4.06 12.42
CA GLU A 12 -4.56 -5.10 11.60
C GLU A 12 -4.59 -4.63 10.15
N PHE A 13 -3.60 -3.82 9.77
CA PHE A 13 -3.27 -3.54 8.38
C PHE A 13 -3.16 -4.86 7.60
N GLY A 14 -2.78 -5.97 8.26
CA GLY A 14 -2.79 -7.33 7.71
C GLY A 14 -4.17 -8.01 7.56
N LYS A 15 -5.26 -7.52 8.16
CA LYS A 15 -6.63 -8.04 7.92
C LYS A 15 -7.35 -7.31 6.79
N ALA A 16 -7.11 -6.01 6.63
CA ALA A 16 -7.69 -5.23 5.54
C ALA A 16 -6.89 -5.34 4.23
N PHE A 17 -5.58 -5.57 4.30
CA PHE A 17 -4.68 -5.69 3.16
C PHE A 17 -3.96 -7.04 3.18
N GLY A 18 -4.72 -8.15 3.28
CA GLY A 18 -4.19 -9.51 3.41
C GLY A 18 -2.87 -9.72 2.66
N GLY A 19 -1.91 -10.40 3.29
CA GLY A 19 -0.60 -10.63 2.66
C GLY A 19 -0.73 -11.24 1.26
N PRO A 20 0.32 -11.15 0.41
CA PRO A 20 0.26 -11.60 -0.98
C PRO A 20 -0.28 -13.03 -1.13
N VAL A 21 0.02 -13.91 -0.17
CA VAL A 21 -0.46 -15.29 -0.16
C VAL A 21 -1.95 -15.36 0.17
N LYS A 22 -2.43 -14.61 1.17
CA LYS A 22 -3.87 -14.51 1.47
C LYS A 22 -4.66 -13.91 0.32
N ILE A 23 -4.14 -12.89 -0.37
CA ILE A 23 -4.78 -12.34 -1.59
C ILE A 23 -4.90 -13.43 -2.65
N ALA A 24 -3.85 -14.22 -2.87
CA ALA A 24 -3.89 -15.34 -3.82
C ALA A 24 -4.91 -16.41 -3.41
N GLN A 25 -5.00 -16.75 -2.12
CA GLN A 25 -5.99 -17.69 -1.60
C GLN A 25 -7.42 -17.17 -1.78
N PHE A 26 -7.68 -15.90 -1.50
CA PHE A 26 -8.99 -15.29 -1.76
C PHE A 26 -9.31 -15.28 -3.24
N ALA A 27 -8.36 -14.91 -4.10
CA ALA A 27 -8.54 -14.92 -5.55
C ALA A 27 -8.96 -16.31 -6.05
N ALA A 28 -8.30 -17.38 -5.58
CA ALA A 28 -8.65 -18.76 -5.91
C ALA A 28 -10.09 -19.11 -5.46
N ARG A 29 -10.45 -18.81 -4.20
CA ARG A 29 -11.82 -19.06 -3.70
C ARG A 29 -12.90 -18.30 -4.47
N TYR A 30 -12.64 -17.06 -4.83
CA TYR A 30 -13.58 -16.25 -5.63
C TYR A 30 -13.63 -16.70 -7.10
N ALA A 31 -12.55 -17.28 -7.64
CA ALA A 31 -12.55 -17.88 -8.97
C ALA A 31 -13.40 -19.17 -9.01
N ASP A 32 -13.32 -20.01 -7.98
CA ASP A 32 -14.09 -21.26 -7.87
C ASP A 32 -15.60 -21.02 -7.75
N THR A 33 -16.01 -19.86 -7.25
CA THR A 33 -17.42 -19.46 -7.13
C THR A 33 -17.98 -18.83 -8.41
N GLY A 34 -17.17 -18.67 -9.45
CA GLY A 34 -17.58 -18.20 -10.78
C GLY A 34 -17.06 -16.81 -11.15
N ILE A 35 -17.15 -16.49 -12.45
CA ILE A 35 -16.53 -15.29 -13.04
C ILE A 35 -17.06 -13.97 -12.46
N LEU A 36 -18.36 -13.91 -12.12
CA LEU A 36 -18.96 -12.69 -11.57
C LEU A 36 -18.39 -12.37 -10.17
N SER A 37 -18.24 -13.40 -9.33
CA SER A 37 -17.66 -13.31 -7.99
C SER A 37 -16.18 -12.89 -8.06
N PHE A 38 -15.44 -13.47 -9.00
CA PHE A 38 -14.06 -13.11 -9.25
C PHE A 38 -13.89 -11.64 -9.69
N LEU A 39 -14.73 -11.17 -10.63
CA LEU A 39 -14.71 -9.77 -11.07
C LEU A 39 -15.07 -8.80 -9.94
N TYR A 40 -16.01 -9.17 -9.07
CA TYR A 40 -16.33 -8.37 -7.89
C TYR A 40 -15.14 -8.28 -6.91
N PHE A 41 -14.48 -9.41 -6.63
CA PHE A 41 -13.26 -9.44 -5.82
C PHE A 41 -12.16 -8.57 -6.43
N LEU A 42 -11.92 -8.69 -7.75
CA LEU A 42 -10.92 -7.92 -8.47
C LEU A 42 -11.23 -6.41 -8.41
N ALA A 43 -12.51 -6.02 -8.56
CA ALA A 43 -12.93 -4.63 -8.45
C ALA A 43 -12.66 -4.07 -7.05
N MET A 44 -12.99 -4.83 -5.99
CA MET A 44 -12.71 -4.43 -4.62
C MET A 44 -11.21 -4.32 -4.35
N LEU A 45 -10.41 -5.29 -4.80
CA LEU A 45 -8.96 -5.27 -4.67
C LEU A 45 -8.35 -4.05 -5.39
N SER A 46 -8.80 -3.77 -6.61
CA SER A 46 -8.35 -2.61 -7.40
C SER A 46 -8.68 -1.29 -6.70
N LEU A 47 -9.88 -1.17 -6.11
CA LEU A 47 -10.27 0.03 -5.37
C LEU A 47 -9.39 0.21 -4.11
N SER A 48 -9.10 -0.87 -3.39
CA SER A 48 -8.19 -0.83 -2.24
C SER A 48 -6.78 -0.38 -2.64
N LEU A 49 -6.24 -0.91 -3.76
CA LEU A 49 -4.94 -0.51 -4.28
C LEU A 49 -4.92 0.96 -4.73
N ALA A 50 -5.99 1.45 -5.36
CA ALA A 50 -6.12 2.85 -5.74
C ALA A 50 -6.04 3.78 -4.51
N ILE A 51 -6.72 3.42 -3.42
CA ILE A 51 -6.66 4.19 -2.16
C ILE A 51 -5.23 4.17 -1.58
N ILE A 52 -4.56 3.03 -1.58
CA ILE A 52 -3.17 2.92 -1.11
C ILE A 52 -2.24 3.79 -1.96
N ASN A 53 -2.35 3.74 -3.29
CA ASN A 53 -1.48 4.49 -4.18
C ASN A 53 -1.62 6.01 -4.05
N ILE A 54 -2.76 6.52 -3.55
CA ILE A 54 -2.96 7.94 -3.29
C ILE A 54 -2.31 8.40 -1.97
N LEU A 55 -1.91 7.47 -1.09
CA LEU A 55 -1.26 7.83 0.18
C LEU A 55 0.05 8.59 -0.06
N PRO A 56 0.41 9.54 0.83
CA PRO A 56 1.59 10.38 0.70
C PRO A 56 2.86 9.62 1.09
N PHE A 57 3.11 8.48 0.44
CA PHE A 57 4.28 7.63 0.65
C PHE A 57 5.23 7.78 -0.54
N PRO A 58 6.54 8.05 -0.34
CA PRO A 58 7.48 8.42 -1.41
C PRO A 58 7.44 7.51 -2.65
N VAL A 59 7.37 6.20 -2.43
CA VAL A 59 7.42 5.19 -3.50
C VAL A 59 6.12 5.08 -4.29
N LEU A 60 5.02 5.57 -3.72
CA LEU A 60 3.69 5.52 -4.32
C LEU A 60 3.41 6.79 -5.14
N ASP A 61 2.42 6.69 -6.03
CA ASP A 61 1.98 7.78 -6.91
C ASP A 61 1.58 9.03 -6.10
N GLY A 62 0.93 8.84 -4.95
CA GLY A 62 0.52 9.89 -4.03
C GLY A 62 1.71 10.62 -3.40
N GLY A 63 2.83 9.96 -3.16
CA GLY A 63 4.06 10.62 -2.70
C GLY A 63 4.63 11.58 -3.74
N HIS A 64 4.57 11.19 -5.02
CA HIS A 64 4.99 12.05 -6.12
C HIS A 64 4.04 13.24 -6.28
N LEU A 65 2.74 12.99 -6.13
CA LEU A 65 1.70 14.02 -6.16
C LEU A 65 1.93 15.07 -5.06
N ILE A 66 2.29 14.66 -3.85
CA ILE A 66 2.65 15.58 -2.76
C ILE A 66 3.91 16.38 -3.08
N ILE A 67 4.95 15.75 -3.63
CA ILE A 67 6.18 16.46 -4.03
C ILE A 67 5.83 17.55 -5.04
N ILE A 68 5.03 17.24 -6.06
CA ILE A 68 4.60 18.20 -7.08
C ILE A 68 3.74 19.31 -6.48
N LEU A 69 2.83 18.98 -5.56
CA LEU A 69 2.02 19.98 -4.86
C LEU A 69 2.89 20.94 -4.04
N ILE A 70 3.89 20.42 -3.33
CA ILE A 70 4.84 21.22 -2.57
C ILE A 70 5.64 22.13 -3.50
N GLU A 71 6.12 21.62 -4.64
CA GLU A 71 6.83 22.42 -5.65
C GLU A 71 5.95 23.51 -6.25
N GLY A 72 4.67 23.22 -6.52
CA GLY A 72 3.68 24.18 -7.02
C GLY A 72 3.39 25.29 -6.02
N ILE A 73 3.28 24.97 -4.72
CA ILE A 73 3.08 25.95 -3.65
C ILE A 73 4.34 26.78 -3.44
N MET A 74 5.51 26.14 -3.39
CA MET A 74 6.79 26.80 -3.15
C MET A 74 7.32 27.56 -4.38
N LYS A 75 6.73 27.33 -5.56
CA LYS A 75 7.16 27.86 -6.87
C LYS A 75 8.65 27.66 -7.14
N ARG A 76 9.25 26.63 -6.55
CA ARG A 76 10.65 26.25 -6.72
C ARG A 76 10.75 24.74 -6.71
N GLU A 77 11.61 24.22 -7.59
CA GLU A 77 11.89 22.80 -7.64
C GLU A 77 12.69 22.35 -6.42
N ILE A 78 12.29 21.21 -5.86
CA ILE A 78 13.06 20.51 -4.83
C ILE A 78 14.30 19.94 -5.52
N PRO A 79 15.51 20.15 -4.95
CA PRO A 79 16.74 19.61 -5.49
C PRO A 79 16.63 18.10 -5.74
N VAL A 80 17.09 17.65 -6.91
CA VAL A 80 17.06 16.24 -7.32
C VAL A 80 17.68 15.32 -6.27
N LYS A 81 18.78 15.76 -5.62
CA LYS A 81 19.44 15.02 -4.53
C LYS A 81 18.49 14.70 -3.37
N ILE A 82 17.60 15.63 -3.01
CA ILE A 82 16.63 15.45 -1.94
C ILE A 82 15.50 14.52 -2.39
N LYS A 83 14.98 14.69 -3.62
CA LYS A 83 13.97 13.77 -4.18
C LYS A 83 14.47 12.33 -4.20
N VAL A 84 15.69 12.10 -4.68
CA VAL A 84 16.33 10.77 -4.71
C VAL A 84 16.53 10.21 -3.30
N ALA A 85 16.96 11.03 -2.34
CA ALA A 85 17.12 10.58 -0.95
C ALA A 85 15.78 10.15 -0.32
N ILE A 86 14.72 10.94 -0.52
CA ILE A 86 13.35 10.63 -0.05
C ILE A 86 12.85 9.34 -0.70
N GLN A 87 13.03 9.20 -2.02
CA GLN A 87 12.61 8.02 -2.78
C GLN A 87 13.33 6.75 -2.32
N ASN A 88 14.66 6.79 -2.23
CA ASN A 88 15.47 5.65 -1.83
C ASN A 88 15.15 5.22 -0.39
N THR A 89 14.98 6.19 0.52
CA THR A 89 14.61 5.90 1.91
C THR A 89 13.24 5.23 1.97
N GLY A 90 12.25 5.79 1.25
CA GLY A 90 10.93 5.18 1.14
C GLY A 90 10.97 3.78 0.53
N PHE A 91 11.82 3.55 -0.48
CA PHE A 91 11.97 2.27 -1.15
C PHE A 91 12.55 1.21 -0.23
N VAL A 92 13.59 1.53 0.54
CA VAL A 92 14.16 0.61 1.53
C VAL A 92 13.13 0.28 2.61
N ILE A 93 12.39 1.27 3.12
CA ILE A 93 11.32 1.05 4.11
C ILE A 93 10.23 0.14 3.53
N LEU A 94 9.82 0.37 2.29
CA LEU A 94 8.82 -0.46 1.62
C LEU A 94 9.30 -1.90 1.47
N LEU A 95 10.54 -2.13 1.04
CA LEU A 95 11.11 -3.47 0.91
C LEU A 95 11.16 -4.20 2.25
N LEU A 96 11.56 -3.50 3.33
CA LEU A 96 11.56 -4.07 4.68
C LEU A 96 10.15 -4.44 5.13
N LEU A 97 9.17 -3.58 4.86
CA LEU A 97 7.76 -3.85 5.16
C LEU A 97 7.24 -5.04 4.35
N MET A 98 7.55 -5.13 3.05
CA MET A 98 7.17 -6.25 2.21
C MET A 98 7.77 -7.56 2.71
N ALA A 99 9.07 -7.56 3.05
CA ALA A 99 9.73 -8.72 3.63
C ALA A 99 9.07 -9.15 4.96
N PHE A 100 8.75 -8.19 5.83
CA PHE A 100 8.05 -8.44 7.09
C PHE A 100 6.65 -9.04 6.88
N ILE A 101 5.86 -8.48 5.96
CA ILE A 101 4.52 -8.97 5.63
C ILE A 101 4.59 -10.39 5.07
N ILE A 102 5.48 -10.64 4.09
CA ILE A 102 5.64 -11.97 3.49
C ILE A 102 6.11 -12.98 4.54
N TYR A 103 7.06 -12.61 5.39
CA TYR A 103 7.53 -13.46 6.48
C TYR A 103 6.39 -13.83 7.43
N ASN A 104 5.57 -12.85 7.82
CA ASN A 104 4.40 -13.09 8.66
C ASN A 104 3.33 -13.94 7.96
N ASP A 105 3.10 -13.72 6.66
CA ASP A 105 2.13 -14.48 5.86
C ASP A 105 2.54 -15.94 5.72
N ILE A 106 3.85 -16.23 5.58
CA ILE A 106 4.40 -17.59 5.56
C ILE A 106 4.26 -18.27 6.92
N LEU A 107 4.53 -17.55 8.02
CA LEU A 107 4.39 -18.09 9.37
C LEU A 107 2.93 -18.34 9.79
N THR A 108 2.00 -17.57 9.21
CA THR A 108 0.56 -17.67 9.49
C THR A 108 -0.13 -18.69 8.58
N LEU A 109 0.58 -19.24 7.59
CA LEU A 109 0.11 -20.29 6.69
C LEU A 109 0.01 -21.64 7.41
#